data_AF-A0A2E7PJZ6-F1
#
_entry.id   AF-A0A2E7PJZ6-F1
#
_cell.length_a   1.000
_cell.length_b   1.000
_cell.length_c   1.000
_cell.angle_alpha   90.00
_cell.angle_beta   90.00
_cell.angle_gamma   90.00
#
_symmetry.space_group_name_H-M   'P 1'
#
loop_
_entity.id
_entity.type
_entity.pdbx_description
1 polymer ?
#
loop_
_entity_poly.entity_id
_entity_poly.type
_entity_poly.pdbx_seq_one_letter_code
_entity_poly.pdbx_strand_id
1 'polypeptide(L)' 'MEFNLLIAFTDNANKAFDRDQLLDMLQDGSWEAYDRCIDVLAGRLRGKIKTDQKKPALIKTASSTGYVFATTAELA' A
#
# COMPACT_ATOMS: atom_id res chain seq x y z
N MET A 1 9.03 -6.72 5.59
CA MET A 1 7.83 -6.15 6.24
C MET A 1 6.99 -5.36 5.24
N GLU A 2 7.57 -4.37 4.55
CA GLU A 2 6.93 -3.61 3.47
C GLU A 2 6.66 -4.44 2.19
N PHE A 3 7.34 -5.57 2.03
CA PHE A 3 7.08 -6.51 0.93
C PHE A 3 5.71 -7.19 1.08
N ASN A 4 5.29 -7.52 2.31
CA ASN A 4 3.95 -8.07 2.57
C ASN A 4 2.87 -7.03 2.28
N LEU A 5 3.13 -5.76 2.61
CA LEU A 5 2.26 -4.65 2.24
C LEU A 5 2.17 -4.48 0.72
N LEU A 6 3.29 -4.64 0.00
CA LEU A 6 3.27 -4.65 -1.47
C LEU A 6 2.46 -5.84 -2.02
N ILE A 7 2.60 -7.03 -1.46
CA ILE A 7 1.82 -8.22 -1.86
C ILE A 7 0.33 -7.96 -1.68
N ALA A 8 -0.09 -7.49 -0.49
CA ALA A 8 -1.49 -7.18 -0.20
C ALA A 8 -2.06 -6.14 -1.19
N PHE A 9 -1.25 -5.12 -1.51
CA PHE A 9 -1.59 -4.11 -2.51
C PHE A 9 -1.68 -4.66 -3.94
N THR A 10 -0.79 -5.57 -4.35
CA THR A 10 -0.81 -6.17 -5.69
C THR A 10 -1.93 -7.18 -5.87
N ASP A 11 -2.24 -7.97 -4.83
CA ASP A 11 -3.36 -8.93 -4.83
C ASP A 11 -4.71 -8.22 -4.91
N ASN A 12 -4.76 -6.98 -4.42
CA ASN A 12 -5.94 -6.14 -4.40
C ASN A 12 -5.74 -4.80 -5.12
N ALA A 13 -5.12 -4.86 -6.31
CA ALA A 13 -4.89 -3.66 -7.12
C ALA A 13 -6.19 -2.89 -7.37
N ASN A 14 -6.09 -1.55 -7.42
CA ASN A 14 -7.20 -0.61 -7.63
C ASN A 14 -8.31 -0.60 -6.56
N LYS A 15 -8.13 -1.30 -5.44
CA LYS A 15 -9.01 -1.16 -4.27
C LYS A 15 -8.40 -0.21 -3.25
N ALA A 16 -9.27 0.55 -2.58
CA ALA A 16 -8.90 1.40 -1.46
C ALA A 16 -9.04 0.61 -0.17
N PHE A 17 -8.01 0.68 0.68
CA PHE A 17 -8.01 0.06 1.99
C PHE A 17 -7.69 1.09 3.06
N ASP A 18 -8.42 1.01 4.16
CA ASP A 18 -8.07 1.77 5.36
C ASP A 18 -6.88 1.11 6.09
N ARG A 19 -6.44 1.76 7.18
CA ARG A 19 -5.29 1.28 7.95
C ARG A 19 -5.57 -0.05 8.64
N ASP A 20 -6.79 -0.22 9.17
CA ASP A 20 -7.19 -1.40 9.92
C ASP A 20 -7.36 -2.60 8.99
N GLN A 21 -7.91 -2.40 7.79
CA GLN A 21 -8.00 -3.40 6.74
C GLN A 21 -6.62 -3.84 6.25
N LEU A 22 -5.69 -2.89 6.06
CA LEU A 22 -4.32 -3.24 5.70
C LEU A 22 -3.62 -3.98 6.84
N LEU A 23 -3.91 -3.63 8.10
CA LEU A 23 -3.38 -4.36 9.26
C LEU A 23 -3.93 -5.78 9.32
N ASP A 24 -5.23 -5.97 9.14
CA ASP A 24 -5.89 -7.28 9.14
C ASP A 24 -5.32 -8.20 8.05
N MET A 25 -5.14 -7.68 6.83
CA MET A 25 -4.49 -8.39 5.72
C MET A 25 -3.03 -8.78 6.00
N LEU A 26 -2.34 -8.06 6.89
CA LEU A 26 -0.96 -8.34 7.28
C LEU A 26 -0.85 -9.27 8.50
N GLN A 27 -1.94 -9.45 9.26
CA GLN A 27 -1.96 -10.25 10.48
C GLN A 27 -1.97 -11.77 10.24
N ASP A 28 -2.33 -12.25 9.04
CA ASP A 28 -2.48 -13.69 8.76
C ASP A 28 -1.15 -14.47 8.53
N GLY A 29 0.01 -13.81 8.56
CA GLY A 29 1.27 -14.44 8.10
C GLY A 29 2.50 -14.30 8.98
N SER A 30 2.59 -13.28 9.83
CA SER A 30 3.78 -13.07 10.67
C SER A 30 3.48 -12.05 11.77
N TRP A 31 3.27 -12.54 12.98
CA TRP A 31 3.27 -11.73 14.19
C TRP A 31 4.67 -11.16 14.39
N GLU A 32 4.81 -9.83 14.29
CA GLU A 32 5.69 -8.97 15.08
C GLU A 32 5.63 -7.53 14.53
N ALA A 33 5.02 -6.61 15.31
CA ALA A 33 5.20 -5.16 15.21
C ALA A 33 4.53 -4.35 14.06
N TYR A 34 3.45 -4.82 13.44
CA TYR A 34 2.75 -4.03 12.38
C TYR A 34 1.97 -2.80 12.87
N ASP A 35 1.66 -2.71 14.16
CA ASP A 35 0.94 -1.58 14.75
C ASP A 35 1.71 -0.24 14.61
N ARG A 36 3.05 -0.30 14.49
CA ARG A 36 3.86 0.87 14.17
C ARG A 36 3.94 1.11 12.66
N CYS A 37 2.83 1.68 12.19
CA CYS A 37 2.76 2.72 11.18
C CYS A 37 2.75 2.24 9.72
N ILE A 38 1.57 1.82 9.25
CA ILE A 38 1.23 1.68 7.83
C ILE A 38 1.70 2.91 7.02
N ASP A 39 1.60 4.13 7.58
CA ASP A 39 2.15 5.35 6.96
C ASP A 39 3.68 5.29 6.76
N VAL A 40 4.45 4.78 7.73
CA VAL A 40 5.91 4.59 7.63
C VAL A 40 6.25 3.49 6.63
N LEU A 41 5.51 2.38 6.64
CA LEU A 41 5.70 1.29 5.67
C LEU A 41 5.39 1.76 4.25
N ALA A 42 4.28 2.48 4.05
CA ALA A 42 3.92 3.08 2.78
C ALA A 42 4.95 4.13 2.33
N GLY A 43 5.48 4.95 3.25
CA GLY A 43 6.54 5.91 2.97
C GLY A 43 7.85 5.23 2.53
N ARG A 44 8.28 4.19 3.24
CA ARG A 44 9.45 3.38 2.86
C ARG A 44 9.25 2.68 1.52
N LEU A 45 8.05 2.14 1.30
CA LEU A 45 7.71 1.45 0.06
C LEU A 45 7.69 2.43 -1.13
N ARG A 46 7.17 3.64 -0.95
CA ARG A 46 7.26 4.74 -1.94
C ARG A 46 8.70 5.14 -2.25
N GLY A 47 9.57 5.21 -1.24
CA GLY A 47 10.98 5.51 -1.44
C GLY A 47 11.73 4.40 -2.20
N LYS A 48 11.37 3.14 -1.96
CA LYS A 48 11.94 1.97 -2.66
C LYS A 48 11.43 1.83 -4.08
N ILE A 49 10.13 2.05 -4.28
CA ILE A 49 9.49 2.01 -5.59
C ILE A 49 9.65 3.38 -6.24
N LYS A 50 10.87 3.64 -6.77
CA LYS A 50 11.18 4.86 -7.53
C LYS A 50 10.09 5.09 -8.60
N THR A 51 9.25 6.07 -8.35
CA THR A 51 8.28 6.55 -9.33
C THR A 51 8.95 7.72 -10.05
N ASP A 52 9.27 7.53 -11.33
CA ASP A 52 9.60 8.65 -12.22
C ASP A 52 8.52 9.73 -12.08
N GLN A 53 8.88 11.02 -12.09
CA GLN A 53 7.87 12.11 -12.11
C GLN A 53 6.86 11.96 -13.27
N LYS A 54 7.25 11.24 -14.33
CA LYS A 54 6.43 10.95 -15.50
C LYS A 54 5.51 9.73 -15.34
N LYS A 55 5.66 8.94 -14.28
CA LYS A 55 4.83 7.76 -14.00
C LYS A 55 3.92 8.07 -12.80
N PRO A 56 2.65 7.66 -12.84
CA PRO A 56 1.78 7.83 -11.68
C PRO A 56 2.32 7.03 -10.49
N ALA A 57 2.27 7.62 -9.30
CA ALA A 57 2.66 6.93 -8.07
C ALA A 57 1.82 5.67 -7.88
N LEU A 58 2.50 4.53 -7.70
CA LEU A 58 1.84 3.23 -7.52
C LEU A 58 1.07 3.14 -6.19
N ILE A 59 1.47 3.91 -5.17
CA ILE A 59 0.78 3.95 -3.87
C ILE A 59 0.21 5.35 -3.66
N LYS A 60 -1.10 5.51 -3.86
CA LYS A 60 -1.81 6.78 -3.66
C LYS A 60 -2.47 6.81 -2.29
N THR A 61 -2.50 7.98 -1.67
CA THR A 61 -3.31 8.23 -0.48
C THR A 61 -4.68 8.72 -0.96
N ALA A 62 -5.73 8.00 -0.61
CA ALA A 62 -7.11 8.42 -0.83
C ALA A 62 -7.60 9.16 0.42
N SER A 63 -7.84 10.47 0.30
CA SER A 63 -8.06 11.42 1.41
C SER A 63 -9.25 11.13 2.33
N SER A 64 -10.03 10.07 2.08
CA SER A 64 -11.19 9.66 2.88
C SER A 64 -11.26 8.14 3.15
N THR A 65 -10.37 7.32 2.57
CA THR A 65 -10.49 5.85 2.62
C THR A 65 -9.18 5.15 2.99
N GLY A 66 -8.02 5.81 2.84
CA GLY A 66 -6.73 5.22 3.20
C GLY A 66 -5.76 5.16 2.03
N TYR A 67 -5.36 3.96 1.59
CA TYR A 67 -4.37 3.78 0.53
C TYR A 67 -4.92 2.96 -0.64
N VAL A 68 -4.49 3.33 -1.83
CA VAL A 68 -4.80 2.63 -3.08
C VAL A 68 -3.50 2.25 -3.77
N PHE A 69 -3.42 1.01 -4.23
CA PHE A 69 -2.41 0.59 -5.17
C PHE A 69 -2.89 0.85 -6.60
N ALA A 70 -2.46 1.98 -7.17
CA ALA A 70 -2.76 2.37 -8.52
C ALA A 70 -1.72 1.77 -9.46
N THR A 71 -1.90 0.50 -9.83
CA THR A 71 -1.23 -0.04 -11.01
C THR A 71 -1.60 0.82 -12.21
N THR A 72 -0.69 1.05 -13.16
CA THR A 72 -0.99 1.70 -14.45
C THR A 72 -1.96 0.84 -15.27
N ALA A 73 -3.17 0.67 -14.79
CA ALA A 73 -4.35 0.38 -15.58
C ALA A 73 -5.15 1.67 -15.51
N GLU A 74 -5.31 2.30 -16.66
CA GLU A 74 -6.26 3.39 -16.82
C GLU A 74 -7.57 2.97 -16.14
N LEU A 75 -8.03 3.79 -15.19
CA LEU A 75 -9.39 3.69 -14.69
C LEU A 75 -10.28 4.11 -15.87
N ALA A 76 -10.71 3.12 -16.65
CA ALA A 76 -11.72 3.23 -17.69
C ALA A 76 -13.11 3.31 -17.06
#